data_AF-A0A350UUN8-F1
#
_entry.id   AF-A0A350UUN8-F1
#
_cell.length_a   1.000
_cell.length_b   1.000
_cell.length_c   1.000
_cell.angle_alpha   90.00
_cell.angle_beta   90.00
_cell.angle_gamma   90.00
#
_symmetry.space_group_name_H-M   'P 1'
#
loop_
_entity.id
_entity.type
_entity.pdbx_description
1 polymer ?
#
loop_
_entity_poly.entity_id
_entity_poly.type
_entity_poly.pdbx_seq_one_letter_code
_entity_poly.pdbx_strand_id
1 'polypeptide(L)' 'MNLEIPSNLKQEILSLSERGYKAYKILQGKSFNYDSFTVTFEHVQGDSFAQPTRLSVSIGMDEAGFVPSLYSTPAPR' A
#
# COMPACT_ATOMS: atom_id res chain seq x y z
N MET A 1 5.56 -13.74 -10.44
CA MET A 1 5.76 -12.79 -9.33
C MET A 1 5.34 -13.50 -8.06
N ASN A 2 6.27 -13.82 -7.17
CA ASN A 2 5.90 -14.28 -5.83
C ASN A 2 5.58 -13.04 -5.01
N LEU A 3 4.35 -12.98 -4.50
CA LEU A 3 3.91 -11.89 -3.63
C LEU A 3 4.16 -12.30 -2.18
N GLU A 4 5.21 -11.74 -1.58
CA GLU A 4 5.50 -11.95 -0.16
C GLU A 4 5.05 -10.73 0.65
N ILE A 5 4.47 -10.99 1.83
CA ILE A 5 4.07 -9.91 2.73
C ILE A 5 5.34 -9.35 3.40
N PRO A 6 5.60 -8.04 3.32
CA PRO A 6 6.75 -7.43 3.96
C PRO A 6 6.79 -7.75 5.45
N SER A 7 7.97 -8.11 5.96
CA SER A 7 8.14 -8.56 7.35
C SER A 7 7.70 -7.49 8.35
N ASN A 8 7.95 -6.21 8.04
CA ASN A 8 7.49 -5.07 8.84
C ASN A 8 5.96 -4.93 8.86
N LEU A 9 5.28 -5.07 7.71
CA LEU A 9 3.81 -5.05 7.65
C LEU A 9 3.22 -6.19 8.46
N LYS A 10 3.78 -7.39 8.31
CA LYS A 10 3.35 -8.57 9.05
C LYS A 10 3.49 -8.36 10.55
N GLN A 11 4.64 -7.84 11.01
CA GLN A 11 4.87 -7.54 12.42
C GLN A 11 3.91 -6.48 12.95
N GLU A 12 3.67 -5.40 12.19
CA GLU A 12 2.71 -4.38 12.58
C GLU A 12 1.31 -4.96 12.74
N ILE A 13 0.80 -5.71 11.76
CA ILE A 13 -0.53 -6.33 11.85
C ILE A 13 -0.62 -7.27 13.05
N LEU A 14 0.39 -8.12 13.26
CA LEU A 14 0.41 -9.04 14.41
C LEU A 14 0.38 -8.29 15.75
N SER A 15 1.05 -7.15 15.86
CA SER A 15 1.05 -6.32 17.07
C SER A 15 -0.31 -5.71 17.43
N LEU A 16 -1.24 -5.64 16.46
CA LEU A 16 -2.58 -5.10 16.63
C LEU A 16 -3.62 -6.14 17.04
N SER A 17 -3.23 -7.41 17.08
CA SER A 17 -4.08 -8.50 17.57
C SER A 17 -4.64 -8.14 18.96
N GLU A 18 -5.94 -8.38 19.16
CA GLU A 18 -6.65 -8.14 20.42
C GLU A 18 -6.79 -6.67 20.85
N ARG A 19 -6.28 -5.70 20.09
CA ARG A 19 -6.38 -4.26 20.43
C ARG A 19 -7.69 -3.60 19.99
N GLY A 20 -8.61 -4.37 19.42
CA GLY A 20 -9.86 -3.89 18.87
C GLY A 20 -9.67 -3.14 17.54
N TYR A 21 -10.79 -2.91 16.84
CA TYR A 21 -10.77 -2.46 15.45
C TYR A 21 -10.12 -1.09 15.23
N LYS A 22 -10.34 -0.16 16.17
CA LYS A 22 -9.78 1.20 16.10
C LYS A 22 -8.24 1.19 16.04
N ALA A 23 -7.58 0.14 16.51
CA ALA A 23 -6.13 0.02 16.49
C ALA A 23 -5.55 0.03 15.06
N TYR A 24 -6.31 -0.44 14.05
CA TYR A 24 -5.86 -0.42 12.65
C TYR A 24 -5.57 0.99 12.13
N LYS A 25 -6.17 2.05 12.72
CA LYS A 25 -5.90 3.44 12.33
C LYS A 25 -4.43 3.82 12.39
N ILE A 26 -3.60 3.11 13.16
CA ILE A 26 -2.15 3.33 13.20
C ILE A 26 -1.48 3.10 11.84
N LEU A 27 -2.09 2.30 10.95
CA LEU A 27 -1.58 2.04 9.61
C LEU A 27 -1.78 3.23 8.66
N GLN A 28 -2.61 4.22 9.03
CA GLN A 28 -2.91 5.35 8.17
C GLN A 28 -1.65 6.17 7.83
N GLY A 29 -1.44 6.41 6.54
CA GLY A 29 -0.27 7.11 6.00
C GLY A 29 0.98 6.26 5.88
N LYS A 30 0.96 4.98 6.29
CA LYS A 30 2.13 4.09 6.17
C LYS A 30 2.23 3.49 4.78
N SER A 31 3.47 3.30 4.34
CA SER A 31 3.82 2.67 3.07
C SER A 31 4.69 1.44 3.31
N PHE A 32 4.40 0.37 2.59
CA PHE A 32 5.11 -0.91 2.68
C PHE A 32 5.58 -1.33 1.30
N ASN A 33 6.87 -1.64 1.19
CA ASN A 33 7.53 -2.01 -0.06
C ASN A 33 7.45 -3.55 -0.24
N TYR A 34 6.93 -3.97 -1.39
CA TYR A 34 6.76 -5.36 -1.85
C TYR A 34 7.79 -5.71 -2.94
N ASP A 35 9.00 -5.19 -2.77
CA ASP A 35 10.11 -5.14 -3.72
C ASP A 35 9.82 -4.34 -4.98
N SER A 36 8.85 -4.80 -5.78
CA SER A 36 8.50 -4.23 -7.08
C SER A 36 7.47 -3.11 -7.06
N PHE A 37 6.76 -2.97 -5.95
CA PHE A 37 5.80 -1.89 -5.78
C PHE A 37 5.67 -1.52 -4.31
N THR A 38 5.11 -0.34 -4.07
CA THR A 38 4.82 0.16 -2.73
C THR A 38 3.32 0.26 -2.55
N VAL A 39 2.81 -0.27 -1.45
CA VAL A 39 1.41 -0.11 -1.03
C VAL A 39 1.33 0.92 0.08
N THR A 40 0.50 1.94 -0.09
CA THR A 40 0.29 2.98 0.91
C THR A 40 -1.14 2.93 1.45
N PHE A 41 -1.28 3.03 2.77
CA PHE A 41 -2.55 3.05 3.49
C PHE A 41 -3.09 4.48 3.58
N GLU A 42 -3.65 4.98 2.48
CA GLU A 42 -4.14 6.36 2.35
C GLU A 42 -5.15 6.74 3.43
N HIS A 43 -6.20 5.92 3.57
CA HIS A 43 -7.26 6.16 4.54
C HIS A 43 -7.70 4.86 5.18
N VAL A 44 -7.30 4.64 6.43
CA VAL A 44 -7.73 3.46 7.18
C VAL A 44 -9.06 3.72 7.84
N GLN A 45 -9.98 2.77 7.80
CA GLN A 45 -11.28 2.86 8.45
C GLN A 45 -11.18 2.84 9.98
N GLY A 46 -12.05 3.59 10.66
CA GLY A 46 -12.06 3.70 12.13
C GLY A 46 -12.90 2.64 12.84
N ASP A 47 -13.85 2.05 12.11
CA ASP A 47 -14.77 1.01 12.55
C ASP A 47 -15.11 0.09 11.36
N SER A 48 -15.65 -1.08 11.62
CA SER A 48 -15.91 -2.11 10.60
C SER A 48 -17.09 -1.83 9.69
N PHE A 49 -17.88 -0.78 9.98
CA PHE A 49 -19.06 -0.37 9.21
C PHE A 49 -18.81 0.90 8.40
N ALA A 50 -17.67 1.56 8.59
CA ALA A 50 -17.25 2.72 7.82
C ALA A 50 -16.87 2.35 6.37
N GLN A 51 -16.54 3.38 5.60
CA GLN A 51 -15.96 3.19 4.27
C GLN A 51 -14.69 2.33 4.37
N PRO A 52 -14.50 1.35 3.46
CA PRO A 52 -13.32 0.50 3.45
C PRO A 52 -12.01 1.29 3.44
N THR A 53 -10.96 0.64 3.95
CA THR A 53 -9.61 1.22 3.88
C THR A 53 -9.22 1.48 2.42
N ARG A 54 -8.80 2.72 2.13
CA ARG A 54 -8.26 3.11 0.83
C ARG A 54 -6.77 2.84 0.80
N LEU A 55 -6.34 2.11 -0.22
CA LEU A 55 -4.95 1.84 -0.51
C LEU A 55 -4.56 2.48 -1.86
N SER A 56 -3.31 2.91 -1.98
CA SER A 56 -2.69 3.21 -3.26
C SER A 56 -1.55 2.23 -3.51
N VAL A 57 -1.28 1.95 -4.79
CA VAL A 57 -0.19 1.10 -5.23
C VAL A 57 0.65 1.90 -6.22
N SER A 58 1.95 2.01 -5.94
CA SER A 58 2.91 2.72 -6.78
C SER A 58 3.98 1.74 -7.24
N ILE A 59 4.22 1.70 -8.55
CA ILE A 59 5.22 0.86 -9.20
C ILE A 59 6.15 1.73 -10.05
N GLY A 60 7.44 1.36 -10.12
CA GLY A 60 8.39 2.00 -11.03
C GLY A 60 7.98 1.77 -12.49
N MET A 61 8.14 2.78 -13.36
CA MET A 61 7.71 2.66 -14.76
C MET A 61 8.51 1.59 -15.53
N ASP A 62 9.76 1.38 -15.13
CA ASP A 62 10.64 0.30 -15.60
C ASP A 62 10.14 -1.09 -15.23
N GLU A 63 9.50 -1.23 -14.07
CA GLU A 63 8.94 -2.50 -13.59
C GLU A 63 7.47 -2.71 -13.99
N ALA A 64 6.76 -1.65 -14.35
CA ALA A 64 5.34 -1.68 -14.70
C ALA A 64 5.04 -2.45 -16.01
N GLY A 65 6.07 -2.80 -16.79
CA GLY A 65 5.93 -3.56 -18.03
C GLY A 65 5.32 -2.77 -19.19
N PHE A 66 5.18 -1.45 -19.05
CA PHE A 66 4.78 -0.58 -20.15
C PHE A 66 5.93 -0.37 -21.13
N VAL A 67 5.62 -0.21 -22.41
CA VAL A 67 6.66 0.16 -23.38
C VAL A 67 7.19 1.56 -23.06
N PRO A 68 8.53 1.79 -23.09
CA PRO A 68 9.11 3.08 -22.72
C PRO A 68 8.53 4.27 -23.43
N SER A 69 8.10 4.11 -24.69
CA SER A 69 7.50 5.16 -25.50
C SER A 69 6.24 5.79 -24.88
N LEU A 70 5.56 5.12 -23.94
CA LEU A 70 4.36 5.65 -23.28
C LEU A 70 4.66 6.64 -22.15
N TYR A 71 5.88 6.65 -21.61
CA TYR A 71 6.25 7.50 -20.46
C TYR A 71 7.61 8.21 -20.63
N SER A 72 8.31 7.98 -21.74
CA SER A 72 9.60 8.64 -22.04
C SER A 72 9.44 10.11 -22.43
N THR A 73 8.26 10.51 -22.92
CA THR A 73 7.94 11.91 -23.21
C THR A 73 7.11 12.48 -22.06
N PRO A 74 7.44 13.68 -21.56
CA PRO A 74 6.61 14.35 -20.57
C PRO A 74 5.17 14.47 -21.06
N ALA A 75 4.20 14.03 -20.27
CA ALA A 75 2.80 14.29 -20.55
C ALA A 75 2.57 15.81 -20.56
N PRO A 76 1.82 16.36 -21.53
CA PRO A 76 1.40 17.75 -21.47
C PRO A 76 0.62 17.98 -20.16
N ARG A 77 0.98 19.05 -19.46
CA ARG A 77 0.32 19.44 -18.19
C ARG A 77 -1.11 19.92 -18.41
#